data_AF-A0A1P8M9D6-F1
#
_entry.id   AF-A0A1P8M9D6-F1
#
_cell.length_a   1.000
_cell.length_b   1.000
_cell.length_c   1.000
_cell.angle_alpha   90.00
_cell.angle_beta   90.00
_cell.angle_gamma   90.00
#
_symmetry.space_group_name_H-M   'P 1'
#
loop_
_entity.id
_entity.type
_entity.pdbx_description
1 polymer ?
#
loop_
_entity_poly.entity_id
_entity_poly.type
_entity_poly.pdbx_seq_one_letter_code
_entity_poly.pdbx_strand_id
1 'polypeptide(L)'
;MLVLALATVTSCGGQQNTAPQTSGSAAPTATSAPVTAPASAPSGSGTSGSASPGASGTARADEFCGPGSAINFDSSQFQASPNVDNKWFPLKPGMQYTTTGEVKSAEGTTKRTVIHSVTGLTKVIDGVKTQVLWDRDYADGELVESELAFFAQTEGGDVWLFGEYPEEFENGKFIGAPATFIHSLDKAQAGIAMKADPQTNTPSYVQAHAPAVDFLDCGQVIQQNEHVCVATGCYDDVLVIDERNPLEPAGGHQRKLYSAGTGLVKVTAVGGTEQETLDLVKIEQLTDAKLKEVNQEALKLDKHAYQVSKDVYGKTAQAEVATGTSGGQ
;
A
#
# COMPACT_ATOMS: atom_id res chain seq x y z
N MET A 1 0.25 0.27 3.03
CA MET A 1 -0.41 1.55 2.73
C MET A 1 -1.85 1.15 2.63
N LEU A 2 -2.67 1.46 3.63
CA LEU A 2 -3.96 0.78 3.79
C LEU A 2 -4.85 1.12 2.58
N VAL A 3 -4.94 0.18 1.64
CA VAL A 3 -5.76 0.31 0.45
C VAL A 3 -7.18 0.23 0.95
N LEU A 4 -7.86 1.37 1.10
CA LEU A 4 -9.30 1.36 1.28
C LEU A 4 -9.91 0.79 -0.02
N ALA A 5 -10.23 -0.50 0.00
CA ALA A 5 -11.09 -1.10 -1.00
C ALA A 5 -12.47 -0.40 -0.94
N LEU A 6 -12.80 0.37 -1.98
CA LEU A 6 -14.14 0.93 -2.15
C LEU A 6 -15.16 -0.21 -2.32
N ALA A 7 -15.88 -0.55 -1.25
CA ALA A 7 -17.01 -1.46 -1.31
C ALA A 7 -18.22 -0.75 -1.94
N THR A 8 -18.59 -1.11 -3.17
CA THR A 8 -19.83 -0.63 -3.79
C THR A 8 -21.03 -1.42 -3.24
N VAL A 9 -21.81 -0.80 -2.35
CA VAL A 9 -23.01 -1.42 -1.76
C VAL A 9 -24.18 -1.35 -2.77
N THR A 10 -24.50 -2.47 -3.42
CA THR A 10 -25.72 -2.57 -4.24
C THR A 10 -26.90 -3.00 -3.37
N SER A 11 -27.73 -2.04 -2.96
CA SER A 11 -28.95 -2.31 -2.17
C SER A 11 -30.02 -3.03 -3.02
N CYS A 12 -30.36 -4.27 -2.62
CA CYS A 12 -31.58 -4.96 -3.05
C CYS A 12 -32.76 -4.60 -2.15
N GLY A 13 -33.85 -4.07 -2.73
CA GLY A 13 -35.14 -3.89 -2.06
C GLY A 13 -36.29 -4.42 -2.91
N GLY A 14 -37.02 -5.40 -2.37
CA GLY A 14 -38.12 -6.11 -3.01
C GLY A 14 -39.52 -5.52 -2.78
N GLN A 15 -40.35 -5.66 -3.82
CA GLN A 15 -41.82 -5.84 -3.92
C GLN A 15 -42.79 -5.24 -2.87
N GLN A 16 -43.79 -4.50 -3.38
CA GLN A 16 -45.22 -4.87 -3.21
C GLN A 16 -46.13 -4.28 -4.32
N ASN A 17 -47.13 -5.09 -4.70
CA ASN A 17 -48.10 -5.00 -5.79
C ASN A 17 -49.06 -3.78 -5.75
N THR A 18 -49.41 -3.23 -6.92
CA THR A 18 -50.79 -3.19 -7.50
C THR A 18 -50.75 -2.67 -8.95
N ALA A 19 -51.34 -3.42 -9.89
CA ALA A 19 -51.59 -3.04 -11.29
C ALA A 19 -53.07 -2.58 -11.46
N PRO A 20 -53.58 -2.12 -12.64
CA PRO A 20 -52.95 -2.06 -13.98
C PRO A 20 -53.20 -0.77 -14.82
N GLN A 21 -52.35 -0.47 -15.80
CA GLN A 21 -52.67 -0.45 -17.25
C GLN A 21 -51.66 0.32 -18.14
N THR A 22 -51.11 -0.45 -19.10
CA THR A 22 -50.85 -0.19 -20.53
C THR A 22 -49.86 0.86 -21.05
N SER A 23 -49.24 0.44 -22.15
CA SER A 23 -48.35 1.11 -23.13
C SER A 23 -46.93 1.34 -22.61
N GLY A 24 -45.85 0.78 -23.17
CA GLY A 24 -45.64 0.14 -24.47
C GLY A 24 -44.43 0.82 -25.10
N SER A 25 -43.27 0.17 -25.13
CA SER A 25 -42.31 0.24 -26.25
C SER A 25 -41.09 -0.64 -25.95
N ALA A 26 -40.47 -1.10 -27.03
CA ALA A 26 -39.51 -2.19 -27.12
C ALA A 26 -38.07 -1.82 -26.68
N ALA A 27 -37.30 -2.90 -26.51
CA ALA A 27 -35.85 -3.08 -26.27
C ALA A 27 -34.90 -2.28 -27.21
N PRO A 28 -33.53 -2.38 -27.18
CA PRO A 28 -32.68 -3.39 -26.54
C PRO A 28 -31.28 -2.96 -26.00
N THR A 29 -30.59 -4.00 -25.51
CA THR A 29 -29.15 -4.24 -25.25
C THR A 29 -28.13 -3.76 -26.29
N ALA A 30 -26.90 -3.45 -25.82
CA ALA A 30 -25.57 -3.70 -26.45
C ALA A 30 -24.49 -3.18 -25.47
N THR A 31 -23.53 -3.95 -24.93
CA THR A 31 -22.34 -4.60 -25.54
C THR A 31 -21.55 -3.71 -26.49
N SER A 32 -20.36 -3.27 -26.07
CA SER A 32 -19.28 -2.81 -26.97
C SER A 32 -17.90 -3.00 -26.34
N ALA A 33 -17.10 -3.88 -26.96
CA ALA A 33 -15.64 -3.81 -26.98
C ALA A 33 -15.19 -3.16 -28.31
N PRO A 34 -13.91 -3.25 -28.69
CA PRO A 34 -12.90 -2.18 -28.71
C PRO A 34 -12.85 -1.36 -30.02
N VAL A 35 -12.21 -0.19 -30.00
CA VAL A 35 -12.04 0.68 -31.19
C VAL A 35 -10.64 0.53 -31.77
N THR A 36 -10.59 0.01 -33.00
CA THR A 36 -9.46 0.03 -33.94
C THR A 36 -9.28 1.41 -34.58
N ALA A 37 -8.03 1.87 -34.70
CA ALA A 37 -7.62 3.05 -35.45
C ALA A 37 -7.46 2.76 -36.97
N PRO A 38 -7.68 3.75 -37.86
CA PRO A 38 -7.35 3.63 -39.27
C PRO A 38 -5.99 4.27 -39.63
N ALA A 39 -5.30 3.63 -40.59
CA ALA A 39 -4.10 4.11 -41.26
C ALA A 39 -4.43 4.95 -42.50
N SER A 40 -3.59 5.93 -42.83
CA SER A 40 -3.41 6.48 -44.19
C SER A 40 -2.09 7.28 -44.31
N ALA A 41 -1.33 7.00 -45.36
CA ALA A 41 -0.21 7.77 -45.93
C ALA A 41 -0.61 8.18 -47.38
N PRO A 42 0.09 9.04 -48.18
CA PRO A 42 1.56 9.01 -48.38
C PRO A 42 2.30 10.32 -48.80
N SER A 43 3.63 10.15 -48.94
CA SER A 43 4.60 10.77 -49.88
C SER A 43 5.13 12.21 -49.72
N GLY A 44 6.47 12.29 -49.59
CA GLY A 44 7.30 13.48 -49.89
C GLY A 44 8.80 13.19 -49.71
N SER A 45 9.56 13.19 -50.81
CA SER A 45 11.01 12.90 -50.92
C SER A 45 11.90 14.13 -50.71
N GLY A 46 13.08 13.97 -50.09
CA GLY A 46 14.16 14.97 -50.21
C GLY A 46 15.35 14.86 -49.25
N THR A 47 16.45 14.28 -49.75
CA THR A 47 17.89 14.61 -49.53
C THR A 47 18.61 14.51 -48.16
N SER A 48 19.82 13.94 -48.27
CA SER A 48 20.81 13.58 -47.26
C SER A 48 21.43 14.70 -46.43
N GLY A 49 21.79 14.35 -45.18
CA GLY A 49 22.81 15.02 -44.38
C GLY A 49 23.27 14.12 -43.24
N SER A 50 24.51 13.61 -43.30
CA SER A 50 25.16 12.91 -42.18
C SER A 50 25.34 13.85 -40.99
N ALA A 51 24.90 13.42 -39.81
CA ALA A 51 25.36 13.93 -38.53
C ALA A 51 25.47 12.76 -37.54
N SER A 52 26.53 12.79 -36.72
CA SER A 52 27.02 11.77 -35.78
C SER A 52 25.95 11.02 -34.96
N PRO A 53 26.23 9.78 -34.53
CA PRO A 53 25.37 9.07 -33.59
C PRO A 53 25.38 9.82 -32.25
N GLY A 54 24.28 10.54 -32.00
CA GLY A 54 23.96 11.07 -30.68
C GLY A 54 23.84 9.92 -29.69
N ALA A 55 24.34 10.17 -28.48
CA ALA A 55 24.40 9.27 -27.35
C ALA A 55 23.23 8.29 -27.29
N SER A 56 23.56 7.00 -27.16
CA SER A 56 22.62 5.97 -26.73
C SER A 56 21.92 6.47 -25.47
N GLY A 57 20.68 6.93 -25.63
CA GLY A 57 19.77 7.08 -24.51
C GLY A 57 19.55 5.68 -23.96
N THR A 58 20.15 5.39 -22.81
CA THR A 58 19.58 4.41 -21.90
C THR A 58 18.09 4.70 -21.83
N ALA A 59 17.24 3.74 -22.19
CA ALA A 59 15.81 3.86 -21.97
C ALA A 59 15.64 4.37 -20.54
N ARG A 60 15.08 5.59 -20.37
CA ARG A 60 14.83 6.09 -19.02
C ARG A 60 13.90 5.08 -18.38
N ALA A 61 14.31 4.52 -17.26
CA ALA A 61 13.44 3.71 -16.43
C ALA A 61 12.16 4.52 -16.15
N ASP A 62 11.02 3.83 -16.11
CA ASP A 62 9.71 4.47 -16.02
C ASP A 62 9.63 5.37 -14.77
N GLU A 63 9.32 6.65 -14.99
CA GLU A 63 9.18 7.68 -13.94
C GLU A 63 7.69 7.84 -13.56
N PHE A 64 7.20 7.02 -12.63
CA PHE A 64 5.77 6.95 -12.31
C PHE A 64 5.24 8.13 -11.47
N CYS A 65 6.07 8.69 -10.58
CA CYS A 65 5.70 9.77 -9.66
C CYS A 65 6.24 11.14 -10.08
N GLY A 66 6.70 11.28 -11.33
CA GLY A 66 7.33 12.49 -11.87
C GLY A 66 8.86 12.38 -12.03
N PRO A 67 9.53 13.45 -12.48
CA PRO A 67 10.95 13.41 -12.82
C PRO A 67 11.83 12.89 -11.68
N GLY A 68 12.71 11.93 -11.96
CA GLY A 68 13.61 11.34 -10.96
C GLY A 68 12.98 10.29 -10.05
N SER A 69 11.73 9.88 -10.29
CA SER A 69 11.03 8.85 -9.50
C SER A 69 11.26 7.42 -9.97
N ALA A 70 12.13 7.20 -10.97
CA ALA A 70 12.42 5.88 -11.47
C ALA A 70 12.89 4.93 -10.36
N ILE A 71 12.29 3.73 -10.33
CA ILE A 71 12.66 2.68 -9.37
C ILE A 71 13.96 2.03 -9.83
N ASN A 72 14.99 2.10 -8.98
CA ASN A 72 16.29 1.47 -9.21
C ASN A 72 16.52 0.37 -8.18
N PHE A 73 15.85 -0.76 -8.37
CA PHE A 73 15.97 -1.90 -7.47
C PHE A 73 17.31 -2.63 -7.67
N ASP A 74 17.99 -2.92 -6.56
CA ASP A 74 19.18 -3.76 -6.51
C ASP A 74 19.16 -4.58 -5.22
N SER A 75 18.87 -5.88 -5.36
CA SER A 75 18.80 -6.82 -4.22
C SER A 75 20.07 -6.87 -3.38
N SER A 76 21.24 -6.55 -3.95
CA SER A 76 22.52 -6.58 -3.23
C SER A 76 22.70 -5.43 -2.23
N GLN A 77 21.83 -4.42 -2.27
CA GLN A 77 21.85 -3.29 -1.34
C GLN A 77 21.13 -3.59 -0.02
N PHE A 78 20.43 -4.73 0.09
CA PHE A 78 19.65 -5.08 1.25
C PHE A 78 20.44 -5.90 2.27
N GLN A 79 20.11 -5.69 3.54
CA GLN A 79 20.70 -6.41 4.65
C GLN A 79 20.41 -7.92 4.55
N ALA A 80 21.40 -8.76 4.86
CA ALA A 80 21.23 -10.22 4.85
C ALA A 80 20.30 -10.73 5.97
N SER A 81 20.26 -10.00 7.09
CA SER A 81 19.31 -10.21 8.19
C SER A 81 18.49 -8.94 8.34
N PRO A 82 17.18 -8.95 8.05
CA PRO A 82 16.39 -7.71 8.06
C PRO A 82 16.33 -7.13 9.47
N ASN A 83 16.89 -5.94 9.63
CA ASN A 83 16.73 -5.08 10.78
C ASN A 83 16.29 -3.70 10.29
N VAL A 84 14.98 -3.46 10.34
CA VAL A 84 14.41 -2.19 9.90
C VAL A 84 14.42 -1.20 11.06
N ASP A 85 15.53 -0.49 11.22
CA ASP A 85 15.80 0.47 12.30
C ASP A 85 15.78 1.94 11.83
N ASN A 86 15.24 2.20 10.63
CA ASN A 86 15.03 3.53 10.09
C ASN A 86 14.39 4.47 11.13
N LYS A 87 14.95 5.68 11.27
CA LYS A 87 14.53 6.70 12.25
C LYS A 87 13.01 6.93 12.25
N TRP A 88 12.39 6.95 11.08
CA TRP A 88 11.00 7.36 10.88
C TRP A 88 10.04 6.17 10.72
N PHE A 89 10.55 4.99 10.43
CA PHE A 89 9.74 3.79 10.24
C PHE A 89 10.43 2.53 10.82
N PRO A 90 10.67 2.50 12.15
CA PRO A 90 11.28 1.34 12.79
C PRO A 90 10.28 0.18 12.87
N LEU A 91 10.68 -1.01 12.42
CA LEU A 91 9.88 -2.22 12.50
C LEU A 91 10.56 -3.23 13.43
N LYS A 92 10.57 -2.92 14.73
CA LYS A 92 11.07 -3.82 15.75
C LYS A 92 10.04 -4.92 16.08
N PRO A 93 10.38 -6.22 15.95
CA PRO A 93 9.47 -7.31 16.29
C PRO A 93 8.84 -7.19 17.67
N GLY A 94 7.53 -7.42 17.73
CA GLY A 94 6.72 -7.31 18.94
C GLY A 94 6.27 -5.91 19.28
N MET A 95 6.63 -4.87 18.51
CA MET A 95 5.96 -3.58 18.63
C MET A 95 4.55 -3.67 18.03
N GLN A 96 3.58 -3.09 18.72
CA GLN A 96 2.20 -2.97 18.25
C GLN A 96 1.71 -1.54 18.40
N TYR A 97 1.02 -1.07 17.36
CA TYR A 97 0.48 0.28 17.25
C TYR A 97 -1.01 0.17 16.97
N THR A 98 -1.81 0.96 17.67
CA THR A 98 -3.24 1.09 17.38
C THR A 98 -3.52 2.52 17.00
N THR A 99 -4.04 2.71 15.80
CA THR A 99 -4.55 3.99 15.33
C THR A 99 -6.08 3.96 15.27
N THR A 100 -6.74 5.07 15.57
CA THR A 100 -8.20 5.18 15.51
C THR A 100 -8.59 6.53 14.95
N GLY A 101 -9.68 6.56 14.20
CA GLY A 101 -10.32 7.79 13.75
C GLY A 101 -11.55 7.48 12.92
N GLU A 102 -11.71 8.16 11.80
CA GLU A 102 -12.94 8.14 11.02
C GLU A 102 -12.65 8.26 9.52
N VAL A 103 -13.50 7.63 8.71
CA VAL A 103 -13.64 7.90 7.27
C VAL A 103 -14.94 8.66 7.07
N LYS A 104 -14.85 9.84 6.48
CA LYS A 104 -16.00 10.69 6.16
C LYS A 104 -16.29 10.63 4.66
N SER A 105 -17.53 10.29 4.33
CA SER A 105 -18.03 10.14 2.96
C SER A 105 -19.37 10.85 2.76
N ALA A 106 -19.92 10.78 1.55
CA ALA A 106 -21.28 11.27 1.29
C ALA A 106 -22.35 10.40 1.96
N GLU A 107 -22.03 9.12 2.17
CA GLU A 107 -22.86 8.09 2.75
C GLU A 107 -22.89 8.15 4.29
N GLY A 108 -21.87 8.75 4.90
CA GLY A 108 -21.80 9.00 6.34
C GLY A 108 -20.38 8.98 6.89
N THR A 109 -20.29 8.83 8.21
CA THR A 109 -19.02 8.71 8.93
C THR A 109 -18.91 7.31 9.52
N THR A 110 -17.83 6.62 9.19
CA THR A 110 -17.50 5.28 9.71
C THR A 110 -16.31 5.39 10.63
N LYS A 111 -16.36 4.79 11.82
CA LYS A 111 -15.18 4.74 12.71
C LYS A 111 -14.18 3.73 12.15
N ARG A 112 -12.90 4.10 12.18
CA ARG A 112 -11.79 3.23 11.80
C ARG A 112 -10.89 2.94 12.97
N THR A 113 -10.41 1.70 13.06
CA THR A 113 -9.34 1.31 13.98
C THR A 113 -8.39 0.37 13.26
N VAL A 114 -7.11 0.66 13.28
CA VAL A 114 -6.09 -0.18 12.64
C VAL A 114 -5.09 -0.64 13.69
N ILE A 115 -4.81 -1.95 13.71
CA ILE A 115 -3.82 -2.55 14.60
C ILE A 115 -2.64 -3.03 13.78
N HIS A 116 -1.54 -2.29 13.84
CA HIS A 116 -0.29 -2.62 13.16
C HIS A 116 0.60 -3.44 14.08
N SER A 117 0.93 -4.67 13.68
CA SER A 117 1.71 -5.60 14.49
C SER A 117 3.00 -5.96 13.78
N VAL A 118 4.14 -5.49 14.29
CA VAL A 118 5.43 -5.92 13.78
C VAL A 118 5.67 -7.35 14.24
N THR A 119 5.60 -8.29 13.31
CA THR A 119 5.74 -9.71 13.63
C THR A 119 7.21 -10.07 13.87
N GLY A 120 7.47 -11.27 14.36
CA GLY A 120 8.79 -11.88 14.33
C GLY A 120 9.04 -12.73 13.09
N LEU A 121 8.25 -12.55 12.03
CA LEU A 121 8.33 -13.31 10.81
C LEU A 121 9.19 -12.61 9.76
N THR A 122 9.86 -13.41 8.95
CA THR A 122 10.54 -12.96 7.75
C THR A 122 10.10 -13.77 6.54
N LYS A 123 10.16 -13.17 5.36
CA LYS A 123 9.84 -13.83 4.08
C LYS A 123 10.90 -13.47 3.05
N VAL A 124 11.22 -14.37 2.14
CA VAL A 124 12.15 -14.06 1.04
C VAL A 124 11.34 -13.72 -0.21
N ILE A 125 11.55 -12.52 -0.74
CA ILE A 125 10.94 -12.02 -1.98
C ILE A 125 12.06 -11.56 -2.89
N ASP A 126 12.16 -12.17 -4.08
CA ASP A 126 13.19 -11.90 -5.09
C ASP A 126 14.63 -11.84 -4.52
N GLY A 127 14.96 -12.81 -3.66
CA GLY A 127 16.29 -12.91 -3.02
C GLY A 127 16.51 -12.01 -1.81
N VAL A 128 15.60 -11.08 -1.51
CA VAL A 128 15.68 -10.19 -0.35
C VAL A 128 14.87 -10.76 0.82
N LYS A 129 15.47 -10.80 2.01
CA LYS A 129 14.79 -11.22 3.24
C LYS A 129 14.06 -10.01 3.85
N THR A 130 12.75 -10.06 3.89
CA THR A 130 11.87 -8.97 4.35
C THR A 130 11.35 -9.23 5.76
N GLN A 131 11.17 -8.19 6.56
CA GLN A 131 10.38 -8.14 7.78
C GLN A 131 8.88 -8.12 7.43
N VAL A 132 8.07 -8.92 8.11
CA VAL A 132 6.61 -8.97 7.89
C VAL A 132 5.90 -8.09 8.92
N LEU A 133 5.08 -7.16 8.43
CA LEU A 133 4.10 -6.41 9.22
C LEU A 133 2.73 -7.06 9.02
N TRP A 134 1.95 -7.19 10.10
CA TRP A 134 0.57 -7.67 10.04
C TRP A 134 -0.39 -6.58 10.52
N ASP A 135 -1.16 -6.05 9.58
CA ASP A 135 -2.13 -4.99 9.80
C ASP A 135 -3.55 -5.57 9.80
N ARG A 136 -4.41 -5.01 10.65
CA ARG A 136 -5.83 -5.35 10.74
C ARG A 136 -6.64 -4.08 10.84
N ASP A 137 -7.51 -3.88 9.87
CA ASP A 137 -8.39 -2.71 9.77
C ASP A 137 -9.83 -3.08 10.14
N TYR A 138 -10.41 -2.26 11.01
CA TYR A 138 -11.76 -2.42 11.50
C TYR A 138 -12.60 -1.20 11.17
N ALA A 139 -13.75 -1.42 10.53
CA ALA A 139 -14.80 -0.44 10.31
C ALA A 139 -15.94 -0.68 11.30
N ASP A 140 -16.25 0.32 12.14
CA ASP A 140 -17.27 0.23 13.20
C ASP A 140 -17.16 -1.03 14.10
N GLY A 141 -15.92 -1.52 14.27
CA GLY A 141 -15.61 -2.69 15.09
C GLY A 141 -15.65 -4.02 14.35
N GLU A 142 -16.02 -4.05 13.08
CA GLU A 142 -15.96 -5.23 12.21
C GLU A 142 -14.65 -5.26 11.43
N LEU A 143 -13.97 -6.42 11.38
CA LEU A 143 -12.79 -6.60 10.56
C LEU A 143 -13.18 -6.48 9.09
N VAL A 144 -12.55 -5.56 8.37
CA VAL A 144 -12.76 -5.35 6.94
C VAL A 144 -11.52 -5.72 6.12
N GLU A 145 -10.33 -5.67 6.73
CA GLU A 145 -9.09 -6.09 6.08
C GLU A 145 -8.11 -6.71 7.10
N SER A 146 -7.42 -7.76 6.68
CA SER A 146 -6.25 -8.31 7.37
C SER A 146 -5.12 -8.50 6.37
N GLU A 147 -4.04 -7.74 6.52
CA GLU A 147 -2.98 -7.61 5.52
C GLU A 147 -1.61 -8.07 6.04
N LEU A 148 -0.87 -8.82 5.21
CA LEU A 148 0.58 -8.97 5.37
C LEU A 148 1.31 -8.01 4.42
N ALA A 149 2.16 -7.15 4.97
CA ALA A 149 3.03 -6.27 4.21
C ALA A 149 4.51 -6.62 4.44
N PHE A 150 5.32 -6.54 3.39
CA PHE A 150 6.72 -7.00 3.40
C PHE A 150 7.69 -5.83 3.24
N PHE A 151 8.53 -5.60 4.24
CA PHE A 151 9.48 -4.50 4.23
C PHE A 151 10.92 -4.98 4.33
N ALA A 152 11.84 -4.31 3.65
CA ALA A 152 13.27 -4.49 3.90
C ALA A 152 14.00 -3.16 3.85
N GLN A 153 15.07 -3.06 4.64
CA GLN A 153 15.91 -1.87 4.69
C GLN A 153 17.21 -2.12 3.92
N THR A 154 17.61 -1.14 3.12
CA THR A 154 18.94 -1.14 2.48
C THR A 154 20.03 -0.85 3.52
N GLU A 155 21.27 -1.19 3.20
CA GLU A 155 22.45 -0.76 4.00
C GLU A 155 22.56 0.78 4.07
N GLY A 156 21.96 1.49 3.10
CA GLY A 156 21.86 2.95 3.10
C GLY A 156 20.74 3.51 3.99
N GLY A 157 19.86 2.66 4.53
CA GLY A 157 18.80 3.05 5.47
C GLY A 157 17.42 3.32 4.85
N ASP A 158 17.27 3.21 3.53
CA ASP A 158 15.95 3.33 2.88
C ASP A 158 15.14 2.07 3.16
N VAL A 159 13.89 2.22 3.59
CA VAL A 159 12.94 1.12 3.78
C VAL A 159 12.09 0.98 2.54
N TRP A 160 12.01 -0.24 2.00
CA TRP A 160 11.27 -0.57 0.80
C TRP A 160 10.07 -1.45 1.10
N LEU A 161 8.96 -1.23 0.39
CA LEU A 161 7.77 -2.08 0.40
C LEU A 161 7.85 -3.08 -0.76
N PHE A 162 7.96 -4.37 -0.44
CA PHE A 162 8.12 -5.46 -1.42
C PHE A 162 6.81 -6.11 -1.86
N GLY A 163 5.71 -5.84 -1.18
CA GLY A 163 4.44 -6.46 -1.49
C GLY A 163 3.45 -6.38 -0.35
N GLU A 164 2.18 -6.60 -0.69
CA GLU A 164 1.04 -6.65 0.21
C GLU A 164 0.15 -7.85 -0.16
N TYR A 165 -0.40 -8.48 0.88
CA TYR A 165 -1.45 -9.50 0.76
C TYR A 165 -2.62 -9.11 1.69
N PRO A 166 -3.55 -8.28 1.21
CA PRO A 166 -4.73 -7.85 1.97
C PRO A 166 -5.88 -8.83 1.78
N GLU A 167 -6.26 -9.57 2.82
CA GLU A 167 -7.54 -10.30 2.81
C GLU A 167 -8.67 -9.35 3.21
N GLU A 168 -9.68 -9.25 2.36
CA GLU A 168 -10.85 -8.42 2.56
C GLU A 168 -12.01 -9.23 3.15
N PHE A 169 -12.80 -8.57 3.99
CA PHE A 169 -13.91 -9.17 4.72
C PHE A 169 -15.17 -8.32 4.64
N GLU A 170 -16.32 -8.99 4.49
CA GLU A 170 -17.64 -8.37 4.56
C GLU A 170 -18.55 -9.21 5.46
N ASN A 171 -19.21 -8.59 6.44
CA ASN A 171 -20.09 -9.28 7.41
C ASN A 171 -19.38 -10.48 8.09
N GLY A 172 -18.10 -10.31 8.42
CA GLY A 172 -17.25 -11.34 9.05
C GLY A 172 -16.88 -12.51 8.14
N LYS A 173 -17.06 -12.41 6.82
CA LYS A 173 -16.70 -13.43 5.84
C LYS A 173 -15.60 -12.93 4.94
N PHE A 174 -14.58 -13.76 4.73
CA PHE A 174 -13.56 -13.53 3.71
C PHE A 174 -14.21 -13.46 2.32
N ILE A 175 -13.92 -12.39 1.57
CA ILE A 175 -14.45 -12.16 0.22
C ILE A 175 -13.38 -12.19 -0.87
N GLY A 176 -12.10 -12.08 -0.51
CA GLY A 176 -11.00 -12.16 -1.47
C GLY A 176 -9.73 -11.48 -0.98
N ALA A 177 -8.71 -11.49 -1.84
CA ALA A 177 -7.51 -10.67 -1.66
C ALA A 177 -7.12 -10.03 -3.00
N PRO A 178 -8.01 -9.22 -3.62
CA PRO A 178 -7.87 -8.79 -5.00
C PRO A 178 -6.66 -7.87 -5.23
N ALA A 179 -6.26 -7.10 -4.21
CA ALA A 179 -5.13 -6.17 -4.27
C ALA A 179 -3.78 -6.82 -3.92
N THR A 180 -3.66 -8.16 -4.00
CA THR A 180 -2.38 -8.83 -3.74
C THR A 180 -1.32 -8.43 -4.77
N PHE A 181 -0.18 -7.93 -4.31
CA PHE A 181 0.99 -7.73 -5.18
C PHE A 181 2.28 -8.13 -4.48
N ILE A 182 3.24 -8.64 -5.25
CA ILE A 182 4.56 -9.05 -4.78
C ILE A 182 5.59 -8.64 -5.81
N HIS A 183 6.66 -7.98 -5.39
CA HIS A 183 7.76 -7.56 -6.24
C HIS A 183 8.26 -8.68 -7.16
N SER A 184 8.59 -8.31 -8.41
CA SER A 184 9.11 -9.21 -9.45
C SER A 184 8.04 -10.15 -10.05
N LEU A 185 6.83 -10.16 -9.51
CA LEU A 185 5.68 -10.90 -10.03
C LEU A 185 4.67 -9.95 -10.66
N ASP A 186 4.09 -10.35 -11.79
CA ASP A 186 3.08 -9.58 -12.53
C ASP A 186 3.45 -8.09 -12.74
N LYS A 187 4.75 -7.86 -12.98
CA LYS A 187 5.37 -6.54 -13.17
C LYS A 187 5.32 -5.62 -11.95
N ALA A 188 4.97 -6.12 -10.77
CA ALA A 188 5.02 -5.33 -9.55
C ALA A 188 6.47 -4.99 -9.18
N GLN A 189 6.67 -3.73 -8.78
CA GLN A 189 7.94 -3.13 -8.44
C GLN A 189 7.88 -2.62 -7.01
N ALA A 190 8.78 -3.14 -6.17
CA ALA A 190 8.99 -2.60 -4.84
C ALA A 190 9.46 -1.15 -4.96
N GLY A 191 8.98 -0.29 -4.06
CA GLY A 191 9.39 1.11 -3.97
C GLY A 191 9.87 1.45 -2.56
N ILE A 192 10.27 2.70 -2.37
CA ILE A 192 10.77 3.21 -1.08
C ILE A 192 9.56 3.60 -0.24
N ALA A 193 9.23 2.84 0.81
CA ALA A 193 8.19 3.19 1.78
C ALA A 193 8.62 4.38 2.67
N MET A 194 9.90 4.43 3.06
CA MET A 194 10.46 5.50 3.88
C MET A 194 11.94 5.73 3.53
N LYS A 195 12.33 6.99 3.34
CA LYS A 195 13.72 7.36 3.07
C LYS A 195 14.59 7.27 4.32
N ALA A 196 15.88 6.99 4.16
CA ALA A 196 16.88 7.07 5.22
C ALA A 196 16.98 8.48 5.81
N ASP A 197 17.07 9.46 4.90
CA ASP A 197 17.15 10.88 5.19
C ASP A 197 16.10 11.63 4.35
N PRO A 198 14.83 11.61 4.76
CA PRO A 198 13.78 12.34 4.06
C PRO A 198 14.07 13.84 4.15
N GLN A 199 13.92 14.56 3.05
CA GLN A 199 14.20 16.00 2.97
C GLN A 199 13.10 16.71 2.18
N THR A 200 12.69 17.88 2.65
CA THR A 200 11.82 18.77 1.87
C THR A 200 12.55 19.24 0.61
N ASN A 201 11.80 19.70 -0.39
CA ASN A 201 12.34 20.14 -1.70
C ASN A 201 13.02 19.03 -2.52
N THR A 202 12.74 17.77 -2.22
CA THR A 202 13.11 16.62 -3.06
C THR A 202 11.92 16.17 -3.92
N PRO A 203 12.16 15.55 -5.10
CA PRO A 203 11.08 15.00 -5.92
C PRO A 203 10.25 13.93 -5.19
N SER A 204 9.03 13.71 -5.66
CA SER A 204 8.24 12.54 -5.26
C SER A 204 8.96 11.25 -5.64
N TYR A 205 8.70 10.18 -4.89
CA TYR A 205 9.27 8.85 -5.09
C TYR A 205 8.17 7.80 -5.09
N VAL A 206 8.41 6.68 -5.76
CA VAL A 206 7.46 5.55 -5.78
C VAL A 206 7.58 4.77 -4.48
N GLN A 207 6.46 4.57 -3.79
CA GLN A 207 6.35 3.73 -2.60
C GLN A 207 6.10 2.26 -2.97
N ALA A 208 5.29 2.01 -4.00
CA ALA A 208 5.28 0.77 -4.79
C ALA A 208 4.46 0.98 -6.09
N HIS A 209 4.64 0.10 -7.07
CA HIS A 209 3.87 0.10 -8.30
C HIS A 209 3.53 -1.35 -8.69
N ALA A 210 2.24 -1.67 -8.79
CA ALA A 210 1.74 -2.98 -9.18
C ALA A 210 0.58 -2.83 -10.18
N PRO A 211 0.86 -2.78 -11.49
CA PRO A 211 -0.14 -2.47 -12.50
C PRO A 211 -1.20 -3.57 -12.68
N ALA A 212 -0.94 -4.81 -12.21
CA ALA A 212 -1.91 -5.89 -12.29
C ALA A 212 -3.11 -5.73 -11.32
N VAL A 213 -2.95 -4.87 -10.31
CA VAL A 213 -3.98 -4.55 -9.30
C VAL A 213 -4.23 -3.04 -9.23
N ASP A 214 -3.91 -2.31 -10.30
CA ASP A 214 -4.09 -0.86 -10.42
C ASP A 214 -3.49 -0.04 -9.25
N PHE A 215 -2.39 -0.55 -8.67
CA PHE A 215 -1.73 0.08 -7.53
C PHE A 215 -0.52 0.92 -7.99
N LEU A 216 -0.52 2.20 -7.63
CA LEU A 216 0.65 3.07 -7.70
C LEU A 216 0.58 4.01 -6.51
N ASP A 217 1.62 3.99 -5.69
CA ASP A 217 1.75 4.93 -4.58
C ASP A 217 2.99 5.81 -4.72
N CYS A 218 2.81 7.08 -4.44
CA CYS A 218 3.81 8.12 -4.56
C CYS A 218 3.90 8.93 -3.28
N GLY A 219 5.07 8.90 -2.64
CA GLY A 219 5.37 9.72 -1.48
C GLY A 219 6.08 11.03 -1.87
N GLN A 220 5.79 12.11 -1.15
CA GLN A 220 6.55 13.36 -1.19
C GLN A 220 6.74 13.92 0.21
N VAL A 221 7.98 14.25 0.58
CA VAL A 221 8.25 14.93 1.85
C VAL A 221 7.84 16.40 1.71
N ILE A 222 6.77 16.78 2.39
CA ILE A 222 6.23 18.15 2.29
C ILE A 222 6.55 19.02 3.49
N GLN A 223 6.84 18.43 4.66
CA GLN A 223 7.11 19.17 5.88
C GLN A 223 7.97 18.37 6.85
N GLN A 224 8.71 19.08 7.70
CA GLN A 224 9.56 18.55 8.76
C GLN A 224 9.51 19.50 9.95
N ASN A 225 9.91 19.01 11.13
CA ASN A 225 9.91 19.77 12.38
C ASN A 225 8.51 20.19 12.84
N GLU A 226 7.48 19.41 12.49
CA GLU A 226 6.12 19.66 12.97
C GLU A 226 5.94 19.26 14.43
N HIS A 227 4.94 19.85 15.07
CA HIS A 227 4.49 19.51 16.41
C HIS A 227 3.07 18.95 16.35
N VAL A 228 2.85 17.76 16.89
CA VAL A 228 1.54 17.07 16.85
C VAL A 228 1.25 16.42 18.20
N CYS A 229 0.03 16.60 18.71
CA CYS A 229 -0.46 15.88 19.88
C CYS A 229 -1.55 14.88 19.49
N VAL A 230 -1.42 13.66 19.99
CA VAL A 230 -2.40 12.57 19.91
C VAL A 230 -2.54 11.92 21.29
N ALA A 231 -3.35 10.86 21.42
CA ALA A 231 -3.64 10.28 22.73
C ALA A 231 -2.40 9.66 23.43
N THR A 232 -1.38 9.24 22.67
CA THR A 232 -0.12 8.73 23.22
C THR A 232 0.86 9.82 23.67
N GLY A 233 0.58 11.09 23.40
CA GLY A 233 1.43 12.22 23.79
C GLY A 233 1.57 13.28 22.70
N CYS A 234 2.45 14.24 22.96
CA CYS A 234 2.87 15.23 21.97
C CYS A 234 4.25 14.87 21.42
N TYR A 235 4.40 15.01 20.11
CA TYR A 235 5.60 14.67 19.35
C TYR A 235 6.13 15.94 18.69
N ASP A 236 7.40 16.21 18.92
CA ASP A 236 8.21 17.19 18.18
C ASP A 236 9.00 16.47 17.08
N ASP A 237 9.62 17.23 16.16
CA ASP A 237 10.37 16.70 15.03
C ASP A 237 9.53 15.72 14.18
N VAL A 238 8.29 16.10 13.86
CA VAL A 238 7.41 15.25 13.04
C VAL A 238 7.65 15.50 11.55
N LEU A 239 7.85 14.41 10.82
CA LEU A 239 7.96 14.35 9.37
C LEU A 239 6.56 14.22 8.76
N VAL A 240 6.25 15.00 7.73
CA VAL A 240 4.99 14.89 6.97
C VAL A 240 5.28 14.47 5.54
N ILE A 241 4.70 13.33 5.16
CA ILE A 241 4.74 12.79 3.80
C ILE A 241 3.34 12.89 3.21
N ASP A 242 3.24 13.49 2.04
CA ASP A 242 2.05 13.48 1.20
C ASP A 242 2.11 12.23 0.30
N GLU A 243 1.16 11.32 0.48
CA GLU A 243 1.06 10.03 -0.19
C GLU A 243 -0.18 10.02 -1.07
N ARG A 244 0.00 9.75 -2.37
CA ARG A 244 -1.05 9.88 -3.39
C ARG A 244 -0.99 8.74 -4.39
N ASN A 245 -2.15 8.32 -4.88
CA ASN A 245 -2.28 7.45 -6.04
C ASN A 245 -2.53 8.29 -7.31
N PRO A 246 -1.54 8.47 -8.21
CA PRO A 246 -1.73 9.22 -9.45
C PRO A 246 -2.69 8.57 -10.45
N LEU A 247 -3.00 7.27 -10.30
CA LEU A 247 -3.99 6.57 -11.12
C LEU A 247 -5.42 6.95 -10.73
N GLU A 248 -5.62 7.40 -9.48
CA GLU A 248 -6.93 7.75 -8.93
C GLU A 248 -6.95 9.17 -8.29
N PRO A 249 -6.64 10.23 -9.06
CA PRO A 249 -6.48 11.58 -8.51
C PRO A 249 -7.76 12.16 -7.89
N ALA A 250 -8.94 11.66 -8.28
CA ALA A 250 -10.22 12.07 -7.72
C ALA A 250 -10.47 11.52 -6.31
N GLY A 251 -9.78 10.43 -5.92
CA GLY A 251 -9.88 9.81 -4.59
C GLY A 251 -9.30 10.67 -3.46
N GLY A 252 -8.60 11.75 -3.80
CA GLY A 252 -7.86 12.54 -2.81
C GLY A 252 -6.50 11.91 -2.51
N HIS A 253 -5.89 12.35 -1.42
CA HIS A 253 -4.60 11.82 -0.96
C HIS A 253 -4.49 11.93 0.55
N GLN A 254 -3.49 11.28 1.12
CA GLN A 254 -3.26 11.26 2.55
C GLN A 254 -1.97 12.01 2.89
N ARG A 255 -1.97 12.66 4.04
CA ARG A 255 -0.76 13.09 4.71
C ARG A 255 -0.52 12.19 5.89
N LYS A 256 0.64 11.56 5.91
CA LYS A 256 1.09 10.70 7.00
C LYS A 256 2.18 11.41 7.78
N LEU A 257 1.96 11.47 9.08
CA LEU A 257 2.82 12.16 10.02
C LEU A 257 3.58 11.12 10.83
N TYR A 258 4.90 11.16 10.73
CA TYR A 258 5.82 10.20 11.33
C TYR A 258 6.67 10.89 12.39
N SER A 259 6.79 10.27 13.57
CA SER A 259 7.70 10.72 14.62
C SER A 259 8.91 9.80 14.75
N ALA A 260 10.07 10.40 14.97
CA ALA A 260 11.33 9.68 15.16
C ALA A 260 11.24 8.61 16.27
N GLY A 261 11.67 7.39 15.96
CA GLY A 261 11.66 6.23 16.86
C GLY A 261 10.27 5.65 17.15
N THR A 262 9.19 6.35 16.78
CA THR A 262 7.81 5.90 16.99
C THR A 262 7.21 5.32 15.70
N GLY A 263 7.39 5.99 14.56
CA GLY A 263 6.69 5.64 13.33
C GLY A 263 5.48 6.55 13.07
N LEU A 264 4.46 6.01 12.40
CA LEU A 264 3.23 6.72 12.07
C LEU A 264 2.47 7.14 13.34
N VAL A 265 2.21 8.43 13.50
CA VAL A 265 1.46 8.98 14.64
C VAL A 265 0.10 9.56 14.24
N LYS A 266 -0.06 9.99 12.99
CA LYS A 266 -1.31 10.58 12.50
C LYS A 266 -1.46 10.46 10.98
N VAL A 267 -2.69 10.28 10.51
CA VAL A 267 -3.10 10.34 9.10
C VAL A 267 -4.17 11.41 8.95
N THR A 268 -4.07 12.21 7.90
CA THR A 268 -5.12 13.18 7.52
C THR A 268 -5.38 13.14 6.03
N ALA A 269 -6.64 13.21 5.62
CA ALA A 269 -7.00 13.31 4.21
C ALA A 269 -6.88 14.74 3.64
N VAL A 270 -6.64 14.81 2.33
CA VAL A 270 -6.66 16.03 1.54
C VAL A 270 -7.48 15.78 0.26
N GLY A 271 -8.65 16.43 0.18
CA GLY A 271 -9.60 16.19 -0.90
C GLY A 271 -10.21 14.79 -0.85
N GLY A 272 -10.80 14.35 -1.97
CA GLY A 272 -11.43 13.03 -2.07
C GLY A 272 -12.86 12.97 -1.53
N THR A 273 -13.59 11.95 -1.98
CA THR A 273 -14.94 11.63 -1.49
C THR A 273 -14.92 10.85 -0.19
N GLU A 274 -13.84 10.13 0.09
CA GLU A 274 -13.62 9.38 1.34
C GLU A 274 -12.41 9.96 2.07
N GLN A 275 -12.67 10.67 3.17
CA GLN A 275 -11.65 11.39 3.92
C GLN A 275 -11.33 10.65 5.21
N GLU A 276 -10.24 9.89 5.18
CA GLU A 276 -9.71 9.19 6.35
C GLU A 276 -8.89 10.11 7.27
N THR A 277 -9.10 9.95 8.57
CA THR A 277 -8.24 10.48 9.62
C THR A 277 -7.99 9.40 10.64
N LEU A 278 -6.75 9.26 11.11
CA LEU A 278 -6.34 8.28 12.12
C LEU A 278 -5.32 8.92 13.06
N ASP A 279 -5.48 8.70 14.36
CA ASP A 279 -4.53 9.13 15.40
C ASP A 279 -3.98 7.91 16.11
N LEU A 280 -2.68 7.91 16.42
CA LEU A 280 -2.09 6.89 17.30
C LEU A 280 -2.70 7.01 18.71
N VAL A 281 -3.40 5.96 19.11
CA VAL A 281 -4.07 5.87 20.41
C VAL A 281 -3.39 4.91 21.37
N LYS A 282 -2.59 3.98 20.85
CA LYS A 282 -1.82 3.04 21.66
C LYS A 282 -0.53 2.64 20.97
N ILE A 283 0.55 2.57 21.73
CA ILE A 283 1.81 1.94 21.35
C ILE A 283 2.25 1.04 22.49
N GLU A 284 2.63 -0.21 22.19
CA GLU A 284 3.10 -1.14 23.20
C GLU A 284 4.13 -2.12 22.64
N GLN A 285 5.03 -2.56 23.53
CA GLN A 285 5.87 -3.73 23.29
C GLN A 285 5.11 -4.95 23.83
N LEU A 286 4.74 -5.86 22.94
CA LEU A 286 4.11 -7.13 23.29
C LEU A 286 5.02 -7.98 24.18
N THR A 287 4.44 -8.90 24.96
CA THR A 287 5.21 -9.97 25.62
C THR A 287 5.59 -11.05 24.60
N ASP A 288 6.60 -11.87 24.91
CA ASP A 288 6.97 -13.02 24.07
C ASP A 288 5.79 -13.95 23.77
N ALA A 289 4.93 -14.20 24.77
CA ALA A 289 3.73 -15.01 24.61
C ALA A 289 2.78 -14.37 23.58
N LYS A 290 2.58 -13.05 23.65
CA LYS A 290 1.68 -12.36 22.72
C LYS A 290 2.27 -12.21 21.33
N LEU A 291 3.58 -12.01 21.21
CA LEU A 291 4.28 -12.05 19.93
C LEU A 291 4.16 -13.43 19.27
N LYS A 292 4.27 -14.51 20.04
CA LYS A 292 4.06 -15.86 19.53
C LYS A 292 2.66 -16.06 18.98
N GLU A 293 1.62 -15.57 19.65
CA GLU A 293 0.25 -15.59 19.13
C GLU A 293 0.12 -14.78 17.83
N VAL A 294 0.68 -13.56 17.79
CA VAL A 294 0.73 -12.73 16.58
C VAL A 294 1.39 -13.46 15.41
N ASN A 295 2.55 -14.08 15.65
CA ASN A 295 3.27 -14.86 14.64
C ASN A 295 2.42 -16.06 14.14
N GLN A 296 1.71 -16.73 15.05
CA GLN A 296 0.85 -17.86 14.69
C GLN A 296 -0.33 -17.43 13.82
N GLU A 297 -0.99 -16.32 14.13
CA GLU A 297 -2.10 -15.81 13.31
C GLU A 297 -1.61 -15.29 11.95
N ALA A 298 -0.52 -14.53 11.91
CA ALA A 298 0.08 -14.07 10.66
C ALA A 298 0.53 -15.25 9.76
N LEU A 299 1.04 -16.35 10.33
CA LEU A 299 1.36 -17.57 9.57
C LEU A 299 0.13 -18.31 9.03
N LYS A 300 -1.04 -18.19 9.68
CA LYS A 300 -2.28 -18.73 9.09
C LYS A 300 -2.65 -17.95 7.84
N LEU A 301 -2.47 -16.62 7.87
CA LEU A 301 -2.71 -15.73 6.74
C LEU A 301 -1.73 -16.03 5.60
N ASP A 302 -0.42 -16.13 5.89
CA ASP A 302 0.61 -16.54 4.89
C ASP A 302 0.24 -17.89 4.27
N LYS A 303 -0.17 -18.88 5.08
CA LYS A 303 -0.59 -20.20 4.56
C LYS A 303 -1.84 -20.14 3.69
N HIS A 304 -2.81 -19.29 4.03
CA HIS A 304 -4.04 -19.13 3.24
C HIS A 304 -3.76 -18.44 1.91
N ALA A 305 -2.81 -17.49 1.87
CA ALA A 305 -2.39 -16.79 0.67
C ALA A 305 -1.95 -17.71 -0.48
N TYR A 306 -1.30 -18.84 -0.18
CA TYR A 306 -0.94 -19.86 -1.19
C TYR A 306 -2.14 -20.51 -1.87
N GLN A 307 -3.32 -20.46 -1.26
CA GLN A 307 -4.56 -21.02 -1.81
C GLN A 307 -5.37 -19.95 -2.55
N VAL A 308 -5.34 -18.72 -2.05
CA VAL A 308 -6.08 -17.57 -2.60
C VAL A 308 -5.37 -16.98 -3.81
N SER A 309 -4.10 -16.61 -3.67
CA SER A 309 -3.29 -15.94 -4.69
C SER A 309 -2.22 -16.88 -5.24
N LYS A 310 -2.65 -17.97 -5.88
CA LYS A 310 -1.75 -19.04 -6.36
C LYS A 310 -0.71 -18.56 -7.37
N ASP A 311 -1.11 -17.65 -8.26
CA ASP A 311 -0.29 -17.22 -9.39
C ASP A 311 0.63 -16.03 -9.06
N VAL A 312 0.42 -15.37 -7.91
CA VAL A 312 1.29 -14.29 -7.42
C VAL A 312 1.92 -14.73 -6.10
N TYR A 313 1.18 -14.68 -4.99
CA TYR A 313 1.72 -15.01 -3.67
C TYR A 313 2.25 -16.45 -3.59
N GLY A 314 1.57 -17.39 -4.24
CA GLY A 314 1.91 -18.80 -4.27
C GLY A 314 3.27 -19.13 -4.89
N LYS A 315 3.89 -18.18 -5.60
CA LYS A 315 5.24 -18.31 -6.19
C LYS A 315 6.36 -17.88 -5.23
N THR A 316 6.02 -17.41 -4.03
CA THR A 316 7.00 -16.92 -3.03
C THR A 316 7.39 -17.99 -2.02
N ALA A 317 8.55 -17.83 -1.37
CA ALA A 317 8.92 -18.63 -0.21
C ALA A 317 7.95 -18.38 0.96
N GLN A 318 7.70 -19.40 1.79
CA GLN A 318 6.85 -19.25 2.99
C GLN A 318 7.46 -18.28 3.99
N ALA A 319 6.62 -17.59 4.74
CA ALA A 319 7.10 -16.82 5.88
C ALA A 319 7.60 -17.78 6.97
N GLU A 320 8.68 -17.39 7.65
CA GLU A 320 9.33 -18.17 8.70
C GLU A 320 9.49 -17.32 9.96
N VAL A 321 9.42 -17.95 11.13
CA VAL A 321 9.70 -17.27 12.41
C VAL A 321 11.20 -17.03 12.52
N ALA A 322 11.63 -15.78 12.43
CA ALA A 322 13.01 -15.37 12.68
C ALA A 322 13.24 -15.02 14.16
N THR A 323 12.24 -14.39 14.81
CA THR A 323 12.33 -13.96 16.21
C THR A 323 11.07 -14.35 16.98
N GLY A 324 11.24 -15.11 18.07
CA GLY A 324 10.15 -15.49 18.97
C GLY A 324 9.99 -14.58 20.20
N THR A 325 10.89 -13.62 20.37
CA THR A 325 11.01 -12.81 21.60
C THR A 325 10.89 -11.32 21.29
N SER A 326 10.13 -10.57 22.07
CA SER A 326 9.83 -9.16 21.84
C SER A 326 10.91 -8.18 22.31
N GLY A 327 12.10 -8.67 22.68
CA GLY A 327 13.15 -7.85 23.26
C GLY A 327 14.58 -8.33 23.02
N GLY A 328 14.84 -9.05 21.92
CA GLY A 328 16.19 -9.45 21.53
C GLY A 328 17.08 -8.25 21.24
N GLN A 329 18.28 -8.26 21.85
CA GLN A 329 19.27 -7.17 21.98
C GLN A 329 19.63 -6.42 20.70
#